data_AF-A0A818VD86-F1
#
_entry.id   AF-A0A818VD86-F1
#
_cell.length_a   1.000
_cell.length_b   1.000
_cell.length_c   1.000
_cell.angle_alpha   90.00
_cell.angle_beta   90.00
_cell.angle_gamma   90.00
#
_symmetry.space_group_name_H-M   'P 1'
#
loop_
_entity.id
_entity.type
_entity.pdbx_description
1 polymer ?
#
loop_
_entity_poly.entity_id
_entity_poly.type
_entity_poly.pdbx_seq_one_letter_code
_entity_poly.pdbx_strand_id
1 'polypeptide(L)'
;MAHILIDWLNNDVQLSKKIESSNSLASEFATGHLFGEILSKYGLQEDFPQFSTSKNSVSQLNNFTRIERTLHLLEIPFNTNNARQIMTMEKGAVQQLLYQLYTALNRKKKRNLTGVAMETMKAPATKVLAQAESQQYQNLIKKKTTRQCDLSLQQLIAKHEQFKARQDEIINKQKDEDEEDKRQDLESKRQYLLNRSKEKRAKDAEMMAKIKSQQQDLGYELEIEPMSASVVMITKTPPLLSKQALEKKRRLKKEGEMQDTMNDIRRFEKRVLQHTEFDDDEGFDENTQGYERKNYIN
;
A
#
# COMPACT_ATOMS: atom_id res chain seq x y z
N MET A 1 30.13 19.36 22.40
CA MET A 1 28.98 19.75 23.27
C MET A 1 28.26 18.55 23.87
N ALA A 2 27.86 17.53 23.10
CA ALA A 2 27.16 16.36 23.65
C ALA A 2 27.92 15.59 24.75
N HIS A 3 29.25 15.49 24.66
CA HIS A 3 30.07 14.81 25.68
C HIS A 3 29.95 15.44 27.08
N ILE A 4 29.99 16.79 27.16
CA ILE A 4 29.87 17.52 28.43
C ILE A 4 28.50 17.25 29.08
N LEU A 5 27.45 17.16 28.27
CA LEU A 5 26.11 16.83 28.77
C LEU A 5 26.06 15.38 29.26
N ILE A 6 26.69 14.44 28.55
CA ILE A 6 26.75 13.03 28.98
C ILE A 6 27.52 12.89 30.29
N ASP A 7 28.66 13.59 30.43
CA ASP A 7 29.45 13.62 31.66
C ASP A 7 28.61 14.17 32.82
N TRP A 8 27.90 15.29 32.60
CA TRP A 8 27.00 15.85 33.59
C TRP A 8 25.91 14.86 34.02
N LEU A 9 25.25 14.20 33.07
CA LEU A 9 24.19 13.23 33.37
C LEU A 9 24.70 12.02 34.16
N ASN A 10 25.86 11.50 33.78
CA ASN A 10 26.40 10.29 34.37
C ASN A 10 27.11 10.56 35.72
N ASN A 11 27.84 11.67 35.84
CA ASN A 11 28.66 11.96 37.02
C ASN A 11 27.93 12.80 38.07
N ASP A 12 27.27 13.89 37.64
CA ASP A 12 26.62 14.83 38.56
C ASP A 12 25.20 14.40 38.91
N VAL A 13 24.41 14.05 37.88
CA VAL A 13 23.00 13.66 38.10
C VAL A 13 22.86 12.19 38.48
N GLN A 14 23.72 11.32 37.95
CA GLN A 14 23.74 9.86 38.21
C GLN A 14 22.40 9.18 37.94
N LEU A 15 21.88 9.32 36.72
CA LEU A 15 20.60 8.71 36.34
C LEU A 15 20.59 7.18 36.53
N SER A 16 19.39 6.63 36.70
CA SER A 16 19.13 5.19 36.84
C SER A 16 19.66 4.40 35.64
N LYS A 17 19.74 5.05 34.47
CA LYS A 17 20.32 4.49 33.26
C LYS A 17 21.53 5.30 32.81
N LYS A 18 22.67 4.63 32.69
CA LYS A 18 23.91 5.23 32.19
C LYS A 18 23.82 5.44 30.68
N ILE A 19 24.21 6.62 30.21
CA ILE A 19 24.21 6.96 28.79
C ILE A 19 25.61 6.79 28.25
N GLU A 20 25.79 5.81 27.36
CA GLU A 20 27.10 5.44 26.82
C GLU A 20 27.47 6.19 25.54
N SER A 21 26.49 6.73 24.80
CA SER A 21 26.75 7.31 23.48
C SER A 21 25.84 8.49 23.15
N SER A 22 26.39 9.49 22.46
CA SER A 22 25.63 10.64 21.94
C SER A 22 24.55 10.24 20.95
N ASN A 23 24.72 9.11 20.26
CA ASN A 23 23.75 8.56 19.32
C ASN A 23 22.52 7.93 20.00
N SER A 24 22.67 7.33 21.19
CA SER A 24 21.56 6.71 21.93
C SER A 24 20.78 7.73 22.77
N LEU A 25 21.37 8.89 23.07
CA LEU A 25 20.74 9.97 23.84
C LEU A 25 19.30 10.28 23.39
N ALA A 26 19.06 10.40 22.08
CA ALA A 26 17.73 10.76 21.59
C ALA A 26 16.68 9.67 21.83
N SER A 27 17.06 8.39 21.71
CA SER A 27 16.16 7.26 21.94
C SER A 27 15.82 7.12 23.42
N GLU A 28 16.80 7.31 24.30
CA GLU A 28 16.64 7.18 25.74
C GLU A 28 15.74 8.28 26.34
N PHE A 29 15.88 9.51 25.84
CA PHE A 29 15.10 10.66 26.31
C PHE A 29 13.73 10.83 25.64
N ALA A 30 13.46 10.11 24.54
CA ALA A 30 12.19 10.22 23.80
C ALA A 30 10.96 9.82 24.63
N THR A 31 11.13 8.98 25.66
CA THR A 31 10.03 8.60 26.56
C THR A 31 9.61 9.72 27.51
N GLY A 32 10.47 10.72 27.72
CA GLY A 32 10.29 11.75 28.74
C GLY A 32 10.61 11.28 30.17
N HIS A 33 10.79 9.99 30.43
CA HIS A 33 11.03 9.49 31.79
C HIS A 33 12.34 10.04 32.39
N LEU A 34 13.44 10.00 31.63
CA LEU A 34 14.73 10.50 32.10
C LEU A 34 14.73 12.01 32.39
N PHE A 35 13.95 12.80 31.64
CA PHE A 35 13.77 14.22 31.98
C PHE A 35 13.07 14.40 33.33
N GLY A 36 12.04 13.60 33.60
CA GLY A 36 11.37 13.58 34.90
C GLY A 36 12.31 13.18 36.03
N GLU A 37 13.20 12.22 35.78
CA GLU A 37 14.18 11.76 36.78
C GLU A 37 15.19 12.85 37.12
N ILE A 38 15.74 13.54 36.10
CA ILE A 38 16.61 14.71 36.32
C ILE A 38 15.89 15.71 37.23
N LEU A 39 14.67 16.12 36.86
CA LEU A 39 13.91 17.12 37.61
C LEU A 39 13.60 16.67 39.05
N SER A 40 13.30 15.39 39.25
CA SER A 40 13.05 14.80 40.57
C SER A 40 14.28 14.86 41.47
N LYS A 41 15.47 14.56 40.95
CA LYS A 41 16.74 14.67 41.70
C LYS A 41 17.06 16.09 42.14
N TYR A 42 16.63 17.10 41.39
CA TYR A 42 16.76 18.51 41.77
C TYR A 42 15.58 19.03 42.62
N GLY A 43 14.68 18.15 43.09
CA GLY A 43 13.52 18.50 43.91
C GLY A 43 12.53 19.42 43.20
N LEU A 44 12.39 19.27 41.88
CA LEU A 44 11.45 20.03 41.05
C LEU A 44 10.25 19.21 40.59
N GLN A 45 10.30 17.88 40.75
CA GLN A 45 9.24 16.98 40.34
C GLN A 45 8.97 15.94 41.43
N GLU A 46 7.90 16.17 42.19
CA GLU A 46 7.46 15.30 43.28
C GLU A 46 6.63 14.12 42.78
N ASP A 47 5.92 14.29 41.66
CA ASP A 47 5.05 13.29 41.04
C ASP A 47 5.81 12.29 40.13
N PHE A 48 7.14 12.21 40.26
CA PHE A 48 7.99 11.28 39.49
C PHE A 48 7.52 9.82 39.52
N PRO A 49 6.97 9.26 40.62
CA PRO A 49 6.43 7.90 40.62
C PRO A 49 5.29 7.66 39.61
N GLN A 50 4.63 8.71 39.12
CA GLN A 50 3.57 8.61 38.11
C GLN A 50 4.12 8.55 36.68
N PHE A 51 5.44 8.67 36.49
CA PHE A 51 6.08 8.59 35.19
C PHE A 51 6.20 7.15 34.72
N SER A 52 5.89 6.93 33.44
CA SER A 52 5.96 5.61 32.81
C SER A 52 7.18 5.51 31.90
N THR A 53 7.86 4.35 31.90
CA THR A 53 8.95 4.03 30.97
C THR A 53 8.45 3.49 29.62
N SER A 54 7.14 3.30 29.48
CA SER A 54 6.55 2.74 28.27
C SER A 54 6.72 3.64 27.05
N LYS A 55 7.01 3.04 25.89
CA LYS A 55 7.15 3.74 24.59
C LYS A 55 5.81 4.11 23.95
N ASN A 56 4.69 3.89 24.64
CA ASN A 56 3.35 4.21 24.14
C ASN A 56 3.19 5.72 24.03
N SER A 57 2.51 6.19 22.97
CA SER A 57 2.29 7.63 22.76
C SER A 57 1.51 8.28 23.91
N VAL A 58 0.57 7.55 24.52
CA VAL A 58 -0.18 8.01 25.71
C VAL A 58 0.72 8.21 26.92
N SER A 59 1.64 7.27 27.19
CA SER A 59 2.60 7.35 28.29
C SER A 59 3.57 8.52 28.09
N GLN A 60 4.10 8.68 26.87
CA GLN A 60 4.94 9.81 26.50
C GLN A 60 4.20 11.13 26.71
N LEU A 61 2.98 11.27 26.16
CA LEU A 61 2.14 12.45 26.35
C LEU A 61 1.97 12.83 27.82
N ASN A 62 1.67 11.85 28.67
CA ASN A 62 1.51 12.06 30.11
C ASN A 62 2.82 12.59 30.74
N ASN A 63 3.95 11.93 30.47
CA ASN A 63 5.26 12.35 30.97
C ASN A 63 5.60 13.79 30.53
N PHE A 64 5.44 14.12 29.25
CA PHE A 64 5.76 15.47 28.73
C PHE A 64 4.81 16.56 29.22
N THR A 65 3.55 16.23 29.50
CA THR A 65 2.59 17.19 30.12
C THR A 65 3.01 17.53 31.55
N ARG A 66 3.56 16.57 32.30
CA ARG A 66 4.07 16.80 33.66
C ARG A 66 5.37 17.61 33.66
N ILE A 67 6.26 17.31 32.73
CA ILE A 67 7.53 18.02 32.57
C ILE A 67 7.30 19.47 32.12
N GLU A 68 6.35 19.71 31.22
CA GLU A 68 6.02 21.05 30.72
C GLU A 68 5.88 22.07 31.86
N ARG A 69 5.08 21.74 32.89
CA ARG A 69 4.85 22.63 34.04
C ARG A 69 6.14 23.02 34.74
N THR A 70 7.01 22.05 34.98
CA THR A 70 8.32 22.28 35.62
C THR A 70 9.30 23.05 34.72
N LEU A 71 9.25 22.86 33.40
CA LEU A 71 10.10 23.61 32.47
C LEU A 71 9.67 25.08 32.37
N HIS A 72 8.36 25.35 32.34
CA HIS A 72 7.84 26.71 32.40
C HIS A 72 8.14 27.39 33.74
N LEU A 73 8.23 26.63 34.83
CA LEU A 73 8.73 27.12 36.12
C LEU A 73 10.19 27.57 36.02
N LEU A 74 11.03 26.82 35.31
CA LEU A 74 12.43 27.15 35.05
C LEU A 74 12.64 28.21 33.94
N GLU A 75 11.56 28.84 33.45
CA GLU A 75 11.58 29.82 32.35
C GLU A 75 12.15 29.26 31.03
N ILE A 76 12.03 27.94 30.83
CA ILE A 76 12.42 27.27 29.59
C ILE A 76 11.21 27.25 28.65
N PRO A 77 11.31 27.80 27.43
CA PRO A 77 10.22 27.78 26.47
C PRO A 77 10.02 26.35 25.94
N PHE A 78 8.94 25.69 26.37
CA PHE A 78 8.65 24.31 25.99
C PHE A 78 7.33 24.20 25.21
N ASN A 79 7.44 24.24 23.88
CA ASN A 79 6.27 24.20 23.01
C ASN A 79 5.91 22.78 22.57
N THR A 80 4.68 22.61 22.10
CA THR A 80 4.17 21.34 21.57
C THR A 80 5.04 20.77 20.45
N ASN A 81 5.65 21.64 19.63
CA ASN A 81 6.54 21.22 18.56
C ASN A 81 7.82 20.59 19.12
N ASN A 82 8.43 21.21 20.14
CA ASN A 82 9.65 20.70 20.78
C ASN A 82 9.38 19.32 21.40
N ALA A 83 8.24 19.16 22.09
CA ALA A 83 7.83 17.88 22.65
C ALA A 83 7.65 16.81 21.56
N ARG A 84 6.99 17.14 20.44
CA ARG A 84 6.83 16.23 19.31
C ARG A 84 8.18 15.83 18.71
N GLN A 85 9.08 16.78 18.49
CA GLN A 85 10.41 16.52 17.94
C GLN A 85 11.22 15.56 18.81
N ILE A 86 11.13 15.73 20.13
CA ILE A 86 11.74 14.82 21.10
C ILE A 86 11.10 13.43 21.06
N MET A 87 9.76 13.35 21.03
CA MET A 87 9.03 12.08 20.89
C MET A 87 9.41 11.33 19.60
N THR A 88 9.68 12.05 18.52
CA THR A 88 10.16 11.50 17.23
C THR A 88 11.68 11.25 17.20
N MET A 89 12.37 11.31 18.34
CA MET A 89 13.81 11.03 18.49
C MET A 89 14.72 11.97 17.69
N GLU A 90 14.30 13.21 17.48
CA GLU A 90 15.14 14.21 16.81
C GLU A 90 16.33 14.59 17.72
N LYS A 91 17.54 14.19 17.33
CA LYS A 91 18.76 14.37 18.13
C LYS A 91 19.02 15.83 18.52
N GLY A 92 18.75 16.76 17.61
CA GLY A 92 18.96 18.20 17.84
C GLY A 92 18.07 18.74 18.95
N ALA A 93 16.77 18.40 18.91
CA ALA A 93 15.79 18.87 19.89
C ALA A 93 16.10 18.40 21.32
N VAL A 94 16.51 17.13 21.47
CA VAL A 94 16.88 16.55 22.78
C VAL A 94 18.10 17.26 23.36
N GLN A 95 19.17 17.42 22.56
CA GLN A 95 20.40 18.08 23.01
C GLN A 95 20.17 19.53 23.41
N GLN A 96 19.36 20.26 22.63
CA GLN A 96 19.01 21.64 22.91
C GLN A 96 18.24 21.77 24.22
N LEU A 97 17.22 20.94 24.45
CA LEU A 97 16.46 20.96 25.69
C LEU A 97 17.35 20.58 26.89
N LEU A 98 18.22 19.58 26.76
CA LEU A 98 19.16 19.19 27.80
C LEU A 98 20.12 20.32 28.18
N TYR A 99 20.62 21.06 27.19
CA TYR A 99 21.49 22.20 27.45
C TYR A 99 20.75 23.35 28.14
N GLN A 100 19.53 23.64 27.71
CA GLN A 100 18.66 24.61 28.38
C GLN A 100 18.38 24.20 29.83
N LEU A 101 18.11 22.91 30.07
CA LEU A 101 17.90 22.37 31.40
C LEU A 101 19.16 22.49 32.27
N TYR A 102 20.32 22.10 31.75
CA TYR A 102 21.61 22.23 32.45
C TYR A 102 21.88 23.68 32.89
N THR A 103 21.69 24.64 31.98
CA THR A 103 21.92 26.06 32.28
C THR A 103 20.91 26.61 33.30
N ALA A 104 19.63 26.25 33.18
CA ALA A 104 18.59 26.67 34.12
C ALA A 104 18.81 26.08 35.53
N LEU A 105 19.15 24.80 35.64
CA LEU A 105 19.44 24.14 36.90
C LEU A 105 20.69 24.74 37.57
N ASN A 106 21.72 25.07 36.80
CA ASN A 106 22.89 25.76 37.34
C ASN A 106 22.57 27.17 37.84
N ARG A 107 21.69 27.91 37.16
CA ARG A 107 21.20 29.21 37.65
C ARG A 107 20.42 29.06 38.96
N LYS A 108 19.55 28.04 39.06
CA LYS A 108 18.83 27.71 40.29
C LYS A 108 19.80 27.41 41.44
N LYS A 109 20.80 26.55 41.21
CA LYS A 109 21.83 26.20 42.20
C LYS A 109 22.58 27.44 42.69
N LYS A 110 22.96 28.35 41.78
CA LYS A 110 23.62 29.61 42.14
C LYS A 110 22.75 30.55 42.98
N ARG A 111 21.42 30.50 42.81
CA ARG A 111 20.46 31.34 43.54
C ARG A 111 19.92 30.68 44.82
N ASN A 112 20.30 29.44 45.13
CA ASN A 112 19.79 28.64 46.26
C ASN A 112 18.25 28.61 46.34
N LEU A 113 17.56 28.62 45.20
CA LEU A 113 16.09 28.61 45.15
C LEU A 113 15.56 27.17 45.20
N THR A 114 14.58 26.90 46.06
CA THR A 114 13.82 25.63 46.08
C THR A 114 12.69 25.68 45.04
N GLY A 115 12.24 24.53 44.53
CA GLY A 115 11.12 24.48 43.56
C GLY A 115 9.86 25.19 44.08
N VAL A 116 9.48 24.93 45.33
CA VAL A 116 8.37 25.59 46.02
C VAL A 116 8.57 27.11 46.13
N ALA A 117 9.80 27.57 46.40
CA ALA A 117 10.11 29.01 46.46
C ALA A 117 9.96 29.68 45.09
N MET A 118 10.30 29.00 43.99
CA MET A 118 10.07 29.52 42.64
C MET A 118 8.59 29.61 42.30
N GLU A 119 7.77 28.65 42.74
CA GLU A 119 6.32 28.72 42.55
C GLU A 119 5.66 29.81 43.38
N THR A 120 6.11 30.04 44.61
CA THR A 120 5.56 31.11 45.47
C THR A 120 5.99 32.50 45.01
N MET A 121 7.17 32.64 44.41
CA MET A 121 7.63 33.89 43.79
C MET A 121 6.84 34.30 42.53
N LYS A 122 6.15 33.36 41.86
CA LYS A 122 5.29 33.69 40.71
C LYS A 122 3.97 34.33 41.17
N ALA A 123 3.60 35.43 40.51
CA ALA A 123 2.35 36.12 40.76
C ALA A 123 1.13 35.17 40.62
N PRO A 124 0.09 35.31 41.45
CA PRO A 124 -1.06 34.40 41.43
C PRO A 124 -1.80 34.38 40.08
N ALA A 125 -1.86 35.53 39.38
CA ALA A 125 -2.47 35.62 38.05
C ALA A 125 -1.76 34.73 37.01
N THR A 126 -0.43 34.62 37.06
CA THR A 126 0.32 33.78 36.11
C THR A 126 0.14 32.29 36.40
N LYS A 127 -0.25 31.90 37.62
CA LYS A 127 -0.55 30.50 37.96
C LYS A 127 -1.82 30.00 37.28
N VAL A 128 -2.89 30.80 37.32
CA VAL A 128 -4.18 30.45 36.68
C VAL A 128 -4.01 30.37 35.16
N LEU A 129 -3.29 31.33 34.57
CA LEU A 129 -2.96 31.31 33.14
C LEU A 129 -2.14 30.07 32.77
N ALA A 130 -1.07 29.76 33.51
CA ALA A 130 -0.25 28.57 33.24
C ALA A 130 -1.05 27.25 33.33
N GLN A 131 -2.05 27.17 34.22
CA GLN A 131 -2.93 26.01 34.30
C GLN A 131 -3.81 25.87 33.04
N ALA A 132 -4.40 26.97 32.56
CA ALA A 132 -5.19 26.98 31.33
C ALA A 132 -4.32 26.68 30.10
N GLU A 133 -3.12 27.25 30.02
CA GLU A 133 -2.14 27.00 28.96
C GLU A 133 -1.73 25.53 28.91
N SER A 134 -1.49 24.89 30.07
CA SER A 134 -1.14 23.46 30.12
C SER A 134 -2.27 22.56 29.61
N GLN A 135 -3.54 22.91 29.83
CA GLN A 135 -4.67 22.17 29.24
C GLN A 135 -4.72 22.34 27.72
N GLN A 136 -4.50 23.57 27.22
CA GLN A 136 -4.42 23.83 25.78
C GLN A 136 -3.26 23.07 25.15
N TYR A 137 -2.10 23.08 25.79
CA TYR A 137 -0.92 22.34 25.38
C TYR A 137 -1.19 20.84 25.30
N GLN A 138 -1.80 20.25 26.34
CA GLN A 138 -2.15 18.83 26.34
C GLN A 138 -3.04 18.47 25.14
N ASN A 139 -4.03 19.31 24.84
CA ASN A 139 -4.90 19.12 23.68
C ASN A 139 -4.14 19.26 22.35
N LEU A 140 -3.20 20.22 22.28
CA LEU A 140 -2.37 20.43 21.09
C LEU A 140 -1.42 19.27 20.84
N ILE A 141 -0.78 18.71 21.88
CA ILE A 141 0.11 17.56 21.66
C ILE A 141 -0.74 16.35 21.24
N LYS A 142 -1.86 16.08 21.91
CA LYS A 142 -2.78 14.98 21.54
C LYS A 142 -3.22 15.04 20.08
N LYS A 143 -3.46 16.24 19.54
CA LYS A 143 -3.80 16.43 18.11
C LYS A 143 -2.60 16.18 17.18
N LYS A 144 -1.38 16.46 17.62
CA LYS A 144 -0.17 16.34 16.80
C LYS A 144 0.50 14.97 16.88
N THR A 145 0.29 14.22 17.94
CA THR A 145 0.82 12.86 18.07
C THR A 145 -0.13 11.87 17.43
N THR A 146 0.44 10.91 16.69
CA THR A 146 -0.35 9.81 16.13
C THR A 146 -0.87 8.93 17.26
N ARG A 147 -2.16 8.58 17.19
CA ARG A 147 -2.74 7.66 18.17
C ARG A 147 -2.16 6.28 17.95
N GLN A 148 -2.04 5.52 19.04
CA GLN A 148 -1.51 4.16 18.97
C GLN A 148 -2.36 3.23 18.09
N CYS A 149 -3.69 3.39 18.11
CA CYS A 149 -4.58 2.68 17.20
C CYS A 149 -4.28 2.99 15.73
N ASP A 150 -4.02 4.26 15.41
CA ASP A 150 -3.72 4.71 14.04
C ASP A 150 -2.36 4.11 13.58
N LEU A 151 -1.35 4.06 14.45
CA LEU A 151 -0.08 3.40 14.17
C LEU A 151 -0.25 1.89 13.93
N SER A 152 -1.04 1.21 14.76
CA SER A 152 -1.33 -0.22 14.58
C SER A 152 -2.09 -0.48 13.29
N LEU A 153 -3.03 0.39 12.92
CA LEU A 153 -3.77 0.30 11.67
C LEU A 153 -2.84 0.50 10.46
N GLN A 154 -1.94 1.49 10.51
CA GLN A 154 -0.93 1.69 9.46
C GLN A 154 -0.03 0.47 9.28
N GLN A 155 0.41 -0.16 10.38
CA GLN A 155 1.18 -1.40 10.33
C GLN A 155 0.39 -2.56 9.71
N LEU A 156 -0.92 -2.66 9.99
CA LEU A 156 -1.78 -3.68 9.40
C LEU A 156 -1.99 -3.44 7.90
N ILE A 157 -2.24 -2.19 7.49
CA ILE A 157 -2.38 -1.79 6.10
C ILE A 157 -1.10 -2.12 5.32
N ALA A 158 0.07 -1.74 5.84
CA ALA A 158 1.35 -2.03 5.18
C ALA A 158 1.58 -3.53 4.98
N LYS A 159 1.20 -4.36 5.97
CA LYS A 159 1.25 -5.83 5.83
C LYS A 159 0.28 -6.34 4.76
N HIS A 160 -0.93 -5.79 4.72
CA HIS A 160 -1.94 -6.16 3.73
C HIS A 160 -1.51 -5.76 2.31
N GLU A 161 -0.92 -4.57 2.12
CA GLU A 161 -0.36 -4.13 0.85
C GLU A 161 0.78 -5.03 0.38
N GLN A 162 1.69 -5.41 1.28
CA GLN A 162 2.76 -6.37 0.95
C GLN A 162 2.21 -7.74 0.56
N PHE A 163 1.17 -8.21 1.26
CA PHE A 163 0.51 -9.46 0.93
C PHE A 163 -0.14 -9.39 -0.46
N LYS A 164 -0.87 -8.31 -0.73
CA LYS A 164 -1.50 -8.06 -2.03
C LYS A 164 -0.46 -8.00 -3.16
N ALA A 165 0.64 -7.29 -2.97
CA ALA A 165 1.71 -7.21 -3.96
C ALA A 165 2.30 -8.58 -4.32
N ARG A 166 2.55 -9.44 -3.32
CA ARG A 166 3.01 -10.82 -3.56
C ARG A 166 1.99 -11.63 -4.33
N GLN A 167 0.71 -11.45 -4.02
CA GLN A 167 -0.37 -12.16 -4.70
C GLN A 167 -0.49 -11.70 -6.16
N ASP A 168 -0.39 -10.39 -6.40
CA ASP A 168 -0.37 -9.79 -7.74
C ASP A 168 0.83 -10.28 -8.55
N GLU A 169 2.02 -10.44 -7.93
CA GLU A 169 3.20 -11.02 -8.58
C GLU A 169 2.98 -12.48 -9.02
N ILE A 170 2.31 -13.30 -8.18
CA ILE A 170 1.99 -14.69 -8.53
C ILE A 170 0.99 -14.73 -9.69
N ILE A 171 -0.06 -13.90 -9.62
CA ILE A 171 -1.07 -13.81 -10.67
C ILE A 171 -0.45 -13.37 -12.00
N ASN A 172 0.45 -12.40 -11.97
CA ASN A 172 1.11 -11.93 -13.19
C ASN A 172 2.00 -13.02 -13.80
N LYS A 173 2.77 -13.75 -12.99
CA LYS A 173 3.57 -14.89 -13.48
C LYS A 173 2.70 -15.97 -14.12
N GLN A 174 1.58 -16.33 -13.50
CA GLN A 174 0.65 -17.31 -14.07
C GLN A 174 0.06 -16.82 -15.39
N LYS A 175 -0.27 -15.53 -15.51
CA LYS A 175 -0.74 -14.95 -16.76
C LYS A 175 0.33 -14.98 -17.84
N ASP A 176 1.58 -14.69 -17.50
CA ASP A 176 2.70 -14.74 -18.44
C ASP A 176 2.93 -16.18 -18.94
N GLU A 177 2.89 -17.18 -18.04
CA GLU A 177 2.97 -18.61 -18.36
C GLU A 177 1.82 -19.04 -19.30
N ASP A 178 0.57 -18.68 -18.98
CA ASP A 178 -0.59 -18.96 -19.81
C ASP A 178 -0.50 -18.29 -21.21
N GLU A 179 0.10 -17.11 -21.30
CA GLU A 179 0.33 -16.41 -22.57
C GLU A 179 1.40 -17.11 -23.42
N GLU A 180 2.46 -17.60 -22.80
CA GLU A 180 3.51 -18.38 -23.47
C GLU A 180 2.97 -19.69 -24.02
N ASP A 181 2.19 -20.44 -23.24
CA ASP A 181 1.58 -21.70 -23.68
C ASP A 181 0.66 -21.48 -24.89
N LYS A 182 -0.18 -20.44 -24.85
CA LYS A 182 -1.04 -20.09 -26.00
C LYS A 182 -0.24 -19.74 -27.25
N ARG A 183 0.91 -19.06 -27.10
CA ARG A 183 1.80 -18.73 -28.22
C ARG A 183 2.42 -19.99 -28.82
N GLN A 184 2.90 -20.91 -27.98
CA GLN A 184 3.47 -22.18 -28.45
C GLN A 184 2.45 -23.04 -29.19
N ASP A 185 1.21 -23.12 -28.72
CA ASP A 185 0.11 -23.82 -29.39
C ASP A 185 -0.20 -23.23 -30.77
N LEU A 186 -0.26 -21.89 -30.85
CA LEU A 186 -0.47 -21.16 -32.10
C LEU A 186 0.66 -21.43 -33.12
N GLU A 187 1.92 -21.41 -32.67
CA GLU A 187 3.08 -21.70 -33.50
C GLU A 187 3.08 -23.15 -34.00
N SER A 188 2.82 -24.10 -33.11
CA SER A 188 2.73 -25.53 -33.44
C SER A 188 1.66 -25.78 -34.51
N LYS A 189 0.49 -25.16 -34.36
CA LYS A 189 -0.61 -25.24 -35.33
C LYS A 189 -0.24 -24.62 -36.67
N ARG A 190 0.46 -23.48 -36.66
CA ARG A 190 0.96 -22.83 -37.88
C ARG A 190 1.98 -23.70 -38.63
N GLN A 191 2.93 -24.30 -37.91
CA GLN A 191 3.93 -25.21 -38.48
C GLN A 191 3.28 -26.44 -39.09
N TYR A 192 2.32 -27.04 -38.38
CA TYR A 192 1.54 -28.19 -38.89
C TYR A 192 0.85 -27.87 -40.22
N LEU A 193 0.17 -26.71 -40.32
CA LEU A 193 -0.50 -26.29 -41.56
C LEU A 193 0.48 -26.05 -42.70
N LEU A 194 1.66 -25.47 -42.41
CA LEU A 194 2.70 -25.23 -43.41
C LEU A 194 3.27 -26.54 -43.94
N ASN A 195 3.59 -27.50 -43.06
CA ASN A 195 4.10 -28.82 -43.44
C ASN A 195 3.06 -29.59 -44.27
N ARG A 196 1.79 -29.58 -43.85
CA ARG A 196 0.69 -30.17 -44.63
C ARG A 196 0.56 -29.54 -46.02
N SER A 197 0.77 -28.22 -46.16
CA SER A 197 0.77 -27.55 -47.46
C SER A 197 1.98 -27.94 -48.31
N LYS A 198 3.17 -28.09 -47.72
CA LYS A 198 4.38 -28.54 -48.43
C LYS A 198 4.23 -29.96 -48.95
N GLU A 199 3.69 -30.87 -48.12
CA GLU A 199 3.42 -32.25 -48.53
C GLU A 199 2.46 -32.34 -49.71
N LYS A 200 1.36 -31.57 -49.69
CA LYS A 200 0.44 -31.49 -50.83
C LYS A 200 1.15 -31.02 -52.10
N ARG A 201 1.92 -29.92 -52.02
CA ARG A 201 2.70 -29.42 -53.16
C ARG A 201 3.74 -30.42 -53.65
N ALA A 202 4.38 -31.18 -52.77
CA ALA A 202 5.35 -32.20 -53.14
C ALA A 202 4.69 -33.35 -53.91
N LYS A 203 3.52 -33.83 -53.45
CA LYS A 203 2.73 -34.84 -54.17
C LYS A 203 2.27 -34.34 -55.54
N ASP A 204 1.79 -33.10 -55.60
CA ASP A 204 1.39 -32.48 -56.87
C ASP A 204 2.59 -32.34 -57.82
N ALA A 205 3.76 -31.94 -57.32
CA ALA A 205 4.98 -31.83 -58.10
C ALA A 205 5.49 -33.20 -58.60
N GLU A 206 5.41 -34.25 -57.77
CA GLU A 206 5.74 -35.62 -58.17
C GLU A 206 4.81 -36.13 -59.29
N MET A 207 3.51 -35.88 -59.17
CA MET A 207 2.53 -36.22 -60.20
C MET A 207 2.83 -35.49 -61.52
N MET A 208 3.13 -34.19 -61.47
CA MET A 208 3.50 -33.40 -62.64
C MET A 208 4.82 -33.87 -63.27
N ALA A 209 5.80 -34.28 -62.45
CA ALA A 209 7.05 -34.85 -62.93
C ALA A 209 6.83 -36.18 -63.66
N LYS A 210 5.97 -37.08 -63.13
CA LYS A 210 5.59 -38.33 -63.80
C LYS A 210 4.85 -38.08 -65.12
N ILE A 211 3.94 -37.12 -65.15
CA ILE A 211 3.26 -36.72 -66.39
C ILE A 211 4.29 -36.22 -67.42
N LYS A 212 5.24 -35.38 -66.99
CA LYS A 212 6.28 -34.84 -67.85
C LYS A 212 7.22 -35.93 -68.38
N SER A 213 7.65 -36.88 -67.54
CA SER A 213 8.51 -37.99 -67.98
C SER A 213 7.78 -38.94 -68.93
N GLN A 214 6.50 -39.25 -68.65
CA GLN A 214 5.68 -40.08 -69.53
C GLN A 214 5.43 -39.42 -70.90
N GLN A 215 5.31 -38.09 -70.95
CA GLN A 215 5.27 -37.33 -72.20
C GLN A 215 6.61 -37.34 -72.94
N GLN A 216 7.73 -37.50 -72.23
CA GLN A 216 9.08 -37.54 -72.79
C GLN A 216 9.42 -38.94 -73.35
N ASP A 217 8.90 -40.02 -72.73
CA ASP A 217 9.09 -41.42 -73.16
C ASP A 217 8.21 -41.80 -74.37
N LEU A 218 7.06 -41.15 -74.55
CA LEU A 218 6.27 -41.21 -75.77
C LEU A 218 6.91 -40.30 -76.83
N GLY A 219 7.99 -40.78 -77.43
CA GLY A 219 8.70 -40.08 -78.51
C GLY A 219 7.80 -39.76 -79.70
N TYR A 220 7.30 -38.54 -79.73
CA TYR A 220 7.11 -37.76 -80.95
C TYR A 220 8.07 -36.57 -80.86
N GLU A 221 9.21 -36.69 -81.54
CA GLU A 221 9.95 -35.53 -82.02
C GLU A 221 9.01 -34.74 -82.93
N LEU A 222 8.39 -33.70 -82.38
CA LEU A 222 8.03 -32.54 -83.16
C LEU A 222 9.08 -31.48 -82.82
N GLU A 223 10.07 -31.33 -83.70
CA GLU A 223 10.77 -30.07 -83.87
C GLU A 223 9.71 -29.00 -84.15
N ILE A 224 9.31 -28.27 -83.12
CA ILE A 224 8.61 -27.02 -83.27
C ILE A 224 9.69 -25.97 -83.03
N GLU A 225 10.18 -25.38 -84.13
CA GLU A 225 10.75 -24.03 -84.16
C GLU A 225 9.94 -23.11 -83.23
N PRO A 226 10.47 -22.00 -82.67
CA PRO A 226 9.68 -21.09 -81.84
C PRO A 226 8.59 -20.39 -82.67
N MET A 227 7.52 -21.12 -83.01
CA MET A 227 6.24 -20.61 -83.41
C MET A 227 5.72 -19.88 -82.18
N SER A 228 5.79 -18.55 -82.25
CA SER A 228 4.95 -17.58 -81.55
C SER A 228 4.00 -18.24 -80.57
N ALA A 229 4.24 -18.07 -79.27
CA ALA A 229 3.37 -18.51 -78.19
C ALA A 229 1.93 -18.04 -78.48
N SER A 230 1.18 -18.91 -79.17
CA SER A 230 -0.24 -18.76 -79.40
C SER A 230 -0.85 -19.01 -78.04
N VAL A 231 -1.16 -17.90 -77.39
CA VAL A 231 -1.97 -17.83 -76.17
C VAL A 231 -3.18 -18.71 -76.45
N VAL A 232 -3.15 -19.94 -75.93
CA VAL A 232 -4.34 -20.75 -75.78
C VAL A 232 -5.21 -19.89 -74.90
N MET A 233 -6.15 -19.18 -75.53
CA MET A 233 -7.27 -18.57 -74.87
C MET A 233 -8.00 -19.74 -74.24
N ILE A 234 -7.62 -20.08 -73.01
CA ILE A 234 -8.52 -20.67 -72.05
C ILE A 234 -9.67 -19.68 -72.09
N THR A 235 -10.73 -20.02 -72.84
CA THR A 235 -12.04 -19.45 -72.58
C THR A 235 -12.20 -19.78 -71.11
N LYS A 236 -12.02 -18.76 -70.27
CA LYS A 236 -12.19 -18.89 -68.83
C LYS A 236 -13.54 -19.55 -68.71
N THR A 237 -13.57 -20.83 -68.35
CA THR A 237 -14.82 -21.47 -68.00
C THR A 237 -15.38 -20.51 -66.96
N PRO A 238 -16.52 -19.86 -67.23
CA PRO A 238 -17.01 -18.85 -66.32
C PRO A 238 -17.09 -19.54 -64.97
N PRO A 239 -16.45 -19.02 -63.90
CA PRO A 239 -16.62 -19.60 -62.58
C PRO A 239 -18.13 -19.60 -62.34
N LEU A 240 -18.75 -20.77 -62.42
CA LEU A 240 -20.18 -20.99 -62.22
C LEU A 240 -20.46 -20.91 -60.71
N LEU A 241 -20.06 -19.79 -60.12
CA LEU A 241 -20.74 -19.16 -59.01
C LEU A 241 -20.87 -17.69 -59.41
N SER A 242 -22.02 -17.37 -60.01
CA SER A 242 -22.47 -15.99 -60.17
C SER A 242 -22.16 -15.20 -58.89
N LYS A 243 -21.68 -13.96 -59.00
CA LYS A 243 -21.43 -13.09 -57.83
C LYS A 243 -22.65 -13.07 -56.89
N GLN A 244 -23.86 -13.17 -57.44
CA GLN A 244 -25.11 -13.28 -56.70
C GLN A 244 -25.20 -14.56 -55.84
N ALA A 245 -24.69 -15.71 -56.31
CA ALA A 245 -24.66 -16.95 -55.54
C ALA A 245 -23.65 -16.88 -54.37
N LEU A 246 -22.51 -16.23 -54.59
CA LEU A 246 -21.52 -16.01 -53.53
C LEU A 246 -22.02 -15.01 -52.48
N GLU A 247 -22.70 -13.94 -52.90
CA GLU A 247 -23.36 -12.99 -52.01
C GLU A 247 -24.51 -13.65 -51.24
N LYS A 248 -25.33 -14.49 -51.89
CA LYS A 248 -26.39 -15.26 -51.22
C LYS A 248 -25.80 -16.18 -50.14
N LYS A 249 -24.70 -16.87 -50.42
CA LYS A 249 -24.00 -17.72 -49.44
C LYS A 249 -23.43 -16.90 -48.28
N ARG A 250 -22.87 -15.72 -48.54
CA ARG A 250 -22.39 -14.80 -47.49
C ARG A 250 -23.52 -14.25 -46.62
N ARG A 251 -24.66 -13.91 -47.22
CA ARG A 251 -25.85 -13.45 -46.49
C ARG A 251 -26.42 -14.55 -45.60
N LEU A 252 -26.58 -15.76 -46.12
CA LEU A 252 -27.03 -16.92 -45.34
C LEU A 252 -26.11 -17.22 -44.16
N LYS A 253 -24.78 -17.10 -44.35
CA LYS A 253 -23.82 -17.27 -43.25
C LYS A 253 -23.96 -16.18 -42.18
N LYS A 254 -24.10 -14.92 -42.57
CA LYS A 254 -24.32 -13.80 -41.63
C LYS A 254 -25.64 -13.92 -40.88
N GLU A 255 -26.68 -14.42 -41.54
CA GLU A 255 -28.00 -14.62 -40.92
C GLU A 255 -27.95 -15.76 -39.89
N GLY A 256 -27.24 -16.85 -40.19
CA GLY A 256 -26.96 -17.91 -39.22
C GLY A 256 -26.15 -17.41 -38.02
N GLU A 257 -25.06 -16.66 -38.25
CA GLU A 257 -24.26 -16.06 -37.19
C GLU A 257 -25.08 -15.09 -36.32
N MET A 258 -25.98 -14.29 -36.92
CA MET A 258 -26.89 -13.40 -36.19
C MET A 258 -27.92 -14.18 -35.35
N GLN A 259 -28.42 -15.30 -35.87
CA GLN A 259 -29.39 -16.12 -35.16
C GLN A 259 -28.73 -16.87 -33.99
N ASP A 260 -27.50 -17.34 -34.17
CA ASP A 260 -26.70 -17.93 -33.10
C ASP A 260 -26.39 -16.91 -31.99
N THR A 261 -25.94 -15.70 -32.34
CA THR A 261 -25.70 -14.64 -31.34
C THR A 261 -26.99 -14.25 -30.62
N MET A 262 -28.14 -14.19 -31.31
CA MET A 262 -29.41 -13.90 -30.68
C MET A 262 -29.88 -15.01 -29.72
N ASN A 263 -29.61 -16.27 -30.05
CA ASN A 263 -29.86 -17.40 -29.16
C ASN A 263 -28.94 -17.37 -27.93
N ASP A 264 -27.68 -17.00 -28.10
CA ASP A 264 -26.73 -16.84 -26.99
C ASP A 264 -27.11 -15.67 -26.07
N ILE A 265 -27.56 -14.55 -26.63
CA ILE A 265 -28.10 -13.43 -25.85
C ILE A 265 -29.33 -13.88 -25.06
N ARG A 266 -30.29 -14.59 -25.67
CA ARG A 266 -31.46 -15.11 -24.94
C ARG A 266 -31.07 -16.08 -23.82
N ARG A 267 -30.08 -16.94 -24.05
CA ARG A 267 -29.56 -17.85 -23.01
C ARG A 267 -28.89 -17.06 -21.89
N PHE A 268 -28.17 -15.99 -22.22
CA PHE A 268 -27.57 -15.10 -21.24
C PHE A 268 -28.62 -14.36 -20.41
N GLU A 269 -29.61 -13.73 -21.05
CA GLU A 269 -30.73 -13.06 -20.39
C GLU A 269 -31.48 -14.00 -19.44
N LYS A 270 -31.74 -15.24 -19.86
CA LYS A 270 -32.37 -16.25 -18.99
C LYS A 270 -31.53 -16.58 -17.76
N ARG A 271 -30.19 -16.66 -17.90
CA ARG A 271 -29.29 -16.86 -16.74
C ARG A 271 -29.25 -15.65 -15.82
N VAL A 272 -29.27 -14.44 -16.38
CA VAL A 272 -29.30 -13.20 -15.59
C VAL A 272 -30.62 -13.08 -14.84
N LEU A 273 -31.76 -13.32 -15.51
CA LEU A 273 -33.09 -13.31 -14.90
C LEU A 273 -33.22 -14.37 -13.78
N GLN A 274 -32.66 -15.57 -13.98
CA GLN A 274 -32.61 -16.60 -12.92
C GLN A 274 -31.74 -16.21 -11.72
N HIS A 275 -30.75 -15.33 -11.90
CA HIS A 275 -29.94 -14.80 -10.80
C HIS A 275 -30.53 -13.55 -10.15
N THR A 276 -31.46 -12.85 -10.81
CA THR A 276 -32.13 -11.67 -10.22
C THR A 276 -33.44 -12.00 -9.50
N GLU A 277 -33.99 -13.21 -9.66
CA GLU A 277 -35.24 -13.65 -8.98
C GLU A 277 -34.99 -14.49 -7.70
N PHE A 278 -33.77 -14.44 -7.13
CA PHE A 278 -33.39 -15.21 -5.92
C PHE A 278 -32.73 -14.37 -4.82
N ASP A 279 -33.07 -13.09 -4.69
CA ASP A 279 -32.60 -12.23 -3.58
C ASP A 279 -33.69 -11.28 -3.03
N ASP A 280 -34.97 -11.63 -3.13
CA ASP A 280 -36.07 -10.87 -2.48
C ASP A 280 -37.19 -11.82 -1.97
N ASP A 281 -36.91 -12.70 -0.99
CA ASP A 281 -37.83 -13.02 0.13
C ASP A 281 -37.31 -14.13 1.06
N GLU A 282 -37.69 -14.01 2.35
CA GLU A 282 -37.40 -14.83 3.54
C GLU A 282 -36.12 -14.46 4.34
N GLY A 283 -36.17 -13.92 5.56
CA GLY A 283 -37.28 -13.68 6.48
C GLY A 283 -36.76 -12.96 7.74
N PHE A 284 -37.47 -11.91 8.14
CA PHE A 284 -37.22 -11.15 9.37
C PHE A 284 -37.90 -11.89 10.53
N ASP A 285 -37.11 -12.60 11.35
CA ASP A 285 -37.61 -13.26 12.57
C ASP A 285 -37.94 -12.21 13.64
N GLU A 286 -39.21 -11.80 13.71
CA GLU A 286 -39.78 -11.15 14.88
C GLU A 286 -39.99 -12.18 16.00
N ASN A 287 -39.02 -12.28 16.91
CA ASN A 287 -39.25 -12.87 18.22
C ASN A 287 -38.69 -11.94 19.30
N THR A 288 -39.42 -10.84 19.54
CA THR A 288 -39.15 -9.91 20.65
C THR A 288 -40.13 -10.24 21.79
N GLN A 289 -39.73 -11.15 22.69
CA GLN A 289 -40.30 -11.22 24.04
C GLN A 289 -39.30 -10.67 25.06
N GLY A 290 -39.69 -9.55 25.68
CA GLY A 290 -39.44 -9.26 27.09
C GLY A 290 -38.07 -8.69 27.47
N TYR A 291 -37.92 -7.36 27.46
CA TYR A 291 -37.24 -6.66 28.55
C TYR A 291 -37.91 -5.30 28.83
N GLU A 292 -38.43 -5.22 30.05
CA GLU A 292 -39.14 -4.10 30.66
C GLU A 292 -38.29 -2.81 30.68
N ARG A 293 -38.81 -1.70 30.13
CA ARG A 293 -38.37 -0.36 30.51
C ARG A 293 -39.11 0.08 31.76
N LYS A 294 -38.44 -0.01 32.91
CA LYS A 294 -38.82 0.70 34.13
C LYS A 294 -38.60 2.20 33.93
N ASN A 295 -39.67 2.92 33.61
CA ASN A 295 -39.77 4.36 33.84
C ASN A 295 -40.18 4.58 35.30
N TYR A 296 -39.27 5.07 36.14
CA TYR A 296 -39.61 5.72 37.39
C TYR A 296 -39.48 7.23 37.21
N ILE A 297 -40.62 7.91 37.18
CA ILE A 297 -40.76 9.31 37.58
C ILE A 297 -41.86 9.33 38.65
N ASN A 298 -41.42 9.37 39.90
CA ASN A 298 -41.88 10.23 40.99
C ASN A 298 -41.10 9.87 42.26
#